data_AF-A0A7Z0NSC1-F1
#
_entry.id   AF-A0A7Z0NSC1-F1
#
_cell.length_a   1.000
_cell.length_b   1.000
_cell.length_c   1.000
_cell.angle_alpha   90.00
_cell.angle_beta   90.00
_cell.angle_gamma   90.00
#
_symmetry.space_group_name_H-M   'P 1'
#
loop_
_entity.id
_entity.type
_entity.pdbx_description
1 polymer ?
#
loop_
_entity_poly.entity_id
_entity_poly.type
_entity_poly.pdbx_seq_one_letter_code
_entity_poly.pdbx_strand_id
1 'polypeptide(L)'
;MNTILRRSVLGIAGLALSTGVVAGPLATLTDTTPAAAAAGVAQAEKPDMGTLIPHGTQGEQSRIDLGDEQTGNVKAIIEATKSAGMDERAAVVAIGTSLQESKLENLGHLGDRNDHDSQGLFQQRP
;
A
#
# COMPACT_ATOMS: atom_id res chain seq x y z
N MET A 1 -7.76 31.53 17.21
CA MET A 1 -6.83 32.45 16.50
C MET A 1 -5.43 31.94 16.72
N ASN A 2 -4.74 31.55 15.65
CA ASN A 2 -3.30 31.75 15.43
C ASN A 2 -2.91 31.12 14.09
N THR A 3 -2.85 32.01 13.11
CA THR A 3 -2.25 31.88 11.79
C THR A 3 -0.72 31.82 11.93
N ILE A 4 -0.01 31.36 10.89
CA ILE A 4 1.28 31.89 10.34
C ILE A 4 2.49 30.90 10.26
N LEU A 5 2.91 30.66 9.01
CA LEU A 5 4.28 30.42 8.45
C LEU A 5 4.90 29.01 8.61
N ARG A 6 5.56 28.37 7.62
CA ARG A 6 6.19 28.79 6.35
C ARG A 6 6.24 27.62 5.35
N ARG A 7 6.06 27.93 4.06
CA ARG A 7 6.37 27.06 2.90
C ARG A 7 7.89 26.95 2.76
N SER A 8 8.40 25.73 2.55
CA SER A 8 9.78 25.48 2.07
C SER A 8 9.70 24.63 0.82
N VAL A 9 10.04 25.22 -0.33
CA VAL A 9 10.17 24.55 -1.62
C VAL A 9 11.65 24.25 -1.82
N LEU A 10 12.00 22.96 -1.84
CA LEU A 10 13.34 22.48 -2.15
C LEU A 10 13.39 22.18 -3.66
N GLY A 11 14.14 22.98 -4.40
CA GLY A 11 14.33 22.82 -5.84
C GLY A 11 15.35 21.72 -6.16
N ILE A 12 15.07 20.91 -7.18
CA ILE A 12 16.03 19.97 -7.78
C ILE A 12 16.33 20.46 -9.20
N ALA A 13 17.62 20.71 -9.45
CA ALA A 13 18.19 21.22 -10.67
C ALA A 13 18.15 20.19 -11.81
N GLY A 14 17.85 20.67 -13.03
CA GLY A 14 17.85 19.88 -14.26
C GLY A 14 19.25 19.58 -14.77
N LEU A 15 19.47 18.33 -15.20
CA LEU A 15 20.67 17.86 -15.88
C LEU A 15 20.47 17.96 -17.40
N ALA A 16 21.13 18.91 -18.05
CA ALA A 16 21.13 19.04 -19.51
C ALA A 16 22.34 18.29 -20.10
N LEU A 17 22.09 17.30 -20.96
CA LEU A 17 23.12 16.70 -21.82
C LEU A 17 23.14 17.44 -23.16
N SER A 18 24.30 18.02 -23.47
CA SER A 18 24.61 18.64 -24.76
C SER A 18 25.75 17.86 -25.40
N THR A 19 25.58 17.35 -26.63
CA THR A 19 26.67 17.04 -27.57
C THR A 19 26.12 16.75 -28.97
N GLY A 20 26.66 17.42 -29.99
CA GLY A 20 26.55 16.99 -31.38
C GLY A 20 26.47 18.11 -32.41
N VAL A 21 27.59 18.82 -32.66
CA VAL A 21 27.74 19.75 -33.80
C VAL A 21 28.46 19.01 -34.93
N VAL A 22 27.91 19.03 -36.16
CA VAL A 22 28.61 18.69 -37.41
C VAL A 22 28.38 19.81 -38.42
N ALA A 23 29.47 20.39 -38.91
CA ALA A 23 29.52 21.60 -39.73
C ALA A 23 29.35 21.32 -41.24
N GLY A 24 28.55 22.14 -41.91
CA GLY A 24 28.34 22.22 -43.37
C GLY A 24 27.88 23.63 -43.77
N PRO A 25 27.98 24.04 -45.05
CA PRO A 25 28.23 25.43 -45.44
C PRO A 25 27.01 26.37 -45.40
N LEU A 26 27.30 27.63 -45.02
CA LEU A 26 26.48 28.86 -45.00
C LEU A 26 24.98 28.72 -45.34
N ALA A 27 24.17 28.61 -44.30
CA ALA A 27 22.84 29.22 -44.26
C ALA A 27 22.89 30.33 -43.22
N THR A 28 22.56 31.56 -43.61
CA THR A 28 22.29 32.67 -42.68
C THR A 28 21.06 32.31 -41.84
N LEU A 29 21.27 31.61 -40.73
CA LEU A 29 20.26 31.35 -39.73
C LEU A 29 20.23 32.56 -38.79
N THR A 30 19.30 33.47 -39.03
CA THR A 30 18.82 34.39 -38.01
C THR A 30 18.09 33.56 -36.95
N ASP A 31 18.84 32.92 -36.04
CA ASP A 31 18.24 32.34 -34.84
C ASP A 31 17.97 33.46 -33.86
N THR A 32 16.79 34.05 -34.00
CA THR A 32 16.09 34.75 -32.93
C THR A 32 16.07 33.83 -31.72
N THR A 33 16.99 34.04 -30.77
CA THR A 33 16.94 33.39 -29.47
C THR A 33 15.57 33.72 -28.88
N PRO A 34 14.64 32.77 -28.73
CA PRO A 34 13.42 33.07 -28.00
C PRO A 34 13.89 33.30 -26.57
N ALA A 35 13.70 34.52 -26.07
CA ALA A 35 13.84 34.82 -24.65
C ALA A 35 13.05 33.74 -23.90
N ALA A 36 13.69 33.08 -22.93
CA ALA A 36 13.07 32.04 -22.15
C ALA A 36 11.77 32.59 -21.55
N ALA A 37 10.64 32.23 -22.17
CA ALA A 37 9.34 32.52 -21.62
C ALA A 37 9.33 31.85 -20.25
N ALA A 38 9.10 32.64 -19.20
CA ALA A 38 8.88 32.10 -17.88
C ALA A 38 7.74 31.09 -18.00
N ALA A 39 8.10 29.80 -17.99
CA ALA A 39 7.13 28.72 -18.01
C ALA A 39 6.35 28.86 -16.72
N GLY A 40 5.15 29.45 -16.82
CA GLY A 40 4.24 29.54 -15.70
C GLY A 40 4.05 28.13 -15.16
N VAL A 41 4.43 27.92 -13.90
CA VAL A 41 4.09 26.70 -13.19
C VAL A 41 2.56 26.65 -13.12
N ALA A 42 1.94 25.95 -14.06
CA ALA A 42 0.52 25.67 -14.00
C ALA A 42 0.28 24.93 -12.68
N GLN A 43 -0.52 25.52 -11.79
CA GLN A 43 -1.01 24.75 -10.65
C GLN A 43 -1.81 23.59 -11.21
N ALA A 44 -1.34 22.37 -10.97
CA ALA A 44 -2.14 21.18 -11.24
C ALA A 44 -3.46 21.33 -10.47
N GLU A 45 -4.56 21.29 -11.21
CA GLU A 45 -5.89 21.38 -10.63
C GLU A 45 -6.09 20.24 -9.61
N LYS A 46 -6.69 20.55 -8.47
CA LYS A 46 -6.97 19.57 -7.43
C LYS A 46 -7.84 18.47 -8.05
N PRO A 47 -7.42 17.19 -8.02
CA PRO A 47 -8.22 16.12 -8.61
C PRO A 47 -9.60 16.05 -7.96
N ASP A 48 -10.61 15.87 -8.79
CA ASP A 48 -12.00 15.75 -8.36
C ASP A 48 -12.14 14.62 -7.33
N MET A 49 -12.90 14.87 -6.26
CA MET A 49 -13.12 13.87 -5.22
C MET A 49 -13.79 12.61 -5.77
N GLY A 50 -14.62 12.73 -6.82
CA GLY A 50 -15.21 11.58 -7.52
C GLY A 50 -14.19 10.68 -8.23
N THR A 51 -13.02 11.23 -8.59
CA THR A 51 -11.87 10.48 -9.12
C THR A 51 -11.01 9.85 -8.01
N LEU A 52 -11.12 10.37 -6.78
CA LEU A 52 -10.37 9.89 -5.62
C LEU A 52 -11.10 8.79 -4.84
N ILE A 53 -12.38 8.52 -5.13
CA ILE A 53 -13.08 7.39 -4.55
C ILE A 53 -12.58 6.13 -5.27
N PRO A 54 -11.92 5.19 -4.57
CA PRO A 54 -11.57 3.92 -5.17
C PRO A 54 -12.86 3.30 -5.69
N HIS A 55 -12.89 2.93 -6.98
CA HIS A 55 -13.97 2.11 -7.48
C HIS A 55 -14.08 0.88 -6.55
N GLY A 56 -15.29 0.53 -6.14
CA GLY A 56 -15.51 -0.71 -5.37
C GLY A 56 -14.89 -1.90 -6.11
N THR A 57 -14.65 -3.01 -5.41
CA THR A 57 -13.97 -4.19 -5.97
C THR A 57 -14.52 -4.55 -7.36
N GLN A 58 -13.71 -4.34 -8.41
CA GLN A 58 -14.12 -4.56 -9.80
C GLN A 58 -13.82 -6.01 -10.21
N GLY A 59 -14.71 -6.60 -11.01
CA GLY A 59 -14.54 -7.97 -11.51
C GLY A 59 -14.99 -9.07 -10.53
N GLU A 60 -14.84 -10.32 -10.96
CA GLU A 60 -15.20 -11.49 -10.18
C GLU A 60 -14.33 -11.60 -8.93
N GLN A 61 -14.95 -11.77 -7.76
CA GLN A 61 -14.27 -11.89 -6.48
C GLN A 61 -14.27 -13.34 -6.04
N SER A 62 -13.08 -13.89 -5.79
CA SER A 62 -12.94 -15.18 -5.13
C SER A 62 -13.37 -15.07 -3.67
N ARG A 63 -14.03 -16.13 -3.18
CA ARG A 63 -14.51 -16.24 -1.81
C ARG A 63 -14.02 -17.55 -1.24
N ILE A 64 -13.80 -17.56 0.07
CA ILE A 64 -13.49 -18.77 0.81
C ILE A 64 -14.76 -19.14 1.58
N ASP A 65 -15.30 -20.31 1.29
CA ASP A 65 -16.37 -20.87 2.08
C ASP A 65 -15.78 -21.38 3.40
N LEU A 66 -16.34 -20.91 4.52
CA LEU A 66 -15.90 -21.31 5.86
C LEU A 66 -16.86 -22.35 6.42
N GLY A 67 -16.30 -23.42 6.98
CA GLY A 67 -17.04 -24.40 7.76
C GLY A 67 -17.39 -23.91 9.16
N ASP A 68 -18.14 -24.72 9.90
CA ASP A 68 -18.58 -24.42 11.25
C ASP A 68 -17.41 -24.24 12.22
N GLU A 69 -16.38 -25.09 12.13
CA GLU A 69 -15.17 -24.99 12.96
C GLU A 69 -14.44 -23.68 12.72
N GLN A 70 -14.14 -23.36 11.46
CA GLN A 70 -13.44 -22.13 11.07
C GLN A 70 -14.23 -20.89 11.51
N THR A 71 -15.55 -20.91 11.36
CA THR A 71 -16.45 -19.84 11.83
C THR A 71 -16.41 -19.71 13.36
N GLY A 72 -16.39 -20.83 14.08
CA GLY A 72 -16.21 -20.86 15.54
C GLY A 72 -14.89 -20.25 15.97
N ASN A 73 -13.80 -20.63 15.29
CA ASN A 73 -12.46 -20.12 15.58
C ASN A 73 -12.33 -18.62 15.30
N VAL A 74 -12.93 -18.12 14.20
CA VAL A 74 -13.00 -16.67 13.92
C VAL A 74 -13.71 -15.92 15.05
N LYS A 75 -14.85 -16.43 15.55
CA LYS A 75 -15.55 -15.83 16.70
C LYS A 75 -14.67 -15.80 17.95
N ALA A 76 -13.98 -16.90 18.23
CA ALA A 76 -13.07 -16.98 19.38
C ALA A 76 -11.93 -15.95 19.28
N ILE A 77 -11.34 -15.74 18.09
CA ILE A 77 -10.32 -14.70 17.87
C ILE A 77 -10.90 -13.29 18.12
N ILE A 78 -12.12 -13.02 17.65
CA ILE A 78 -12.80 -11.73 17.88
C ILE A 78 -13.08 -11.51 19.37
N GLU A 79 -13.52 -12.54 20.08
CA GLU A 79 -13.80 -12.47 21.51
C GLU A 79 -12.52 -12.26 22.33
N ALA A 80 -11.44 -12.96 21.97
CA ALA A 80 -10.14 -12.81 22.62
C ALA A 80 -9.55 -11.41 22.43
N THR A 81 -9.58 -10.88 21.20
CA THR A 81 -9.07 -9.53 20.91
C THR A 81 -9.88 -8.44 21.61
N LYS A 82 -11.21 -8.58 21.66
CA LYS A 82 -12.08 -7.70 22.47
C LYS A 82 -11.77 -7.77 23.95
N SER A 83 -11.59 -8.98 24.49
CA SER A 83 -11.26 -9.19 25.91
C SER A 83 -9.89 -8.60 26.27
N ALA A 84 -8.96 -8.55 25.31
CA ALA A 84 -7.67 -7.90 25.44
C ALA A 84 -7.71 -6.36 25.27
N GLY A 85 -8.89 -5.77 25.03
CA GLY A 85 -9.04 -4.32 24.84
C GLY A 85 -8.42 -3.80 23.53
N MET A 86 -8.23 -4.68 22.54
CA MET A 86 -7.65 -4.32 21.25
C MET A 86 -8.72 -3.75 20.30
N ASP A 87 -8.27 -3.03 19.26
CA ASP A 87 -9.17 -2.50 18.24
C ASP A 87 -9.68 -3.58 17.28
N GLU A 88 -10.69 -3.25 16.47
CA GLU A 88 -11.25 -4.18 15.48
C GLU A 88 -10.20 -4.61 14.44
N ARG A 89 -9.24 -3.73 14.15
CA ARG A 89 -8.15 -4.02 13.22
C ARG A 89 -7.27 -5.16 13.73
N ALA A 90 -7.04 -5.26 15.04
CA ALA A 90 -6.31 -6.38 15.63
C ALA A 90 -7.02 -7.71 15.37
N ALA A 91 -8.35 -7.76 15.46
CA ALA A 91 -9.11 -8.96 15.13
C ALA A 91 -8.95 -9.34 13.65
N VAL A 92 -9.05 -8.37 12.74
CA VAL A 92 -8.86 -8.61 11.29
C VAL A 92 -7.46 -9.15 11.00
N VAL A 93 -6.42 -8.56 11.60
CA VAL A 93 -5.03 -9.02 11.43
C VAL A 93 -4.89 -10.44 11.99
N ALA A 94 -5.39 -10.71 13.20
CA ALA A 94 -5.31 -12.03 13.81
C ALA A 94 -6.04 -13.11 12.99
N ILE A 95 -7.23 -12.81 12.46
CA ILE A 95 -7.96 -13.70 11.56
C ILE A 95 -7.15 -13.95 10.28
N GLY A 96 -6.63 -12.90 9.65
CA GLY A 96 -5.81 -13.02 8.44
C GLY A 96 -4.55 -13.85 8.67
N THR A 97 -3.86 -13.66 9.79
CA THR A 97 -2.72 -14.47 10.19
C THR A 97 -3.13 -15.93 10.40
N SER A 98 -4.17 -16.21 11.16
CA SER A 98 -4.61 -17.59 11.40
C SER A 98 -5.10 -18.29 10.12
N LEU A 99 -5.73 -17.54 9.20
CA LEU A 99 -6.09 -18.06 7.89
C LEU A 99 -4.85 -18.47 7.07
N GLN A 100 -3.77 -17.69 7.15
CA GLN A 100 -2.52 -17.99 6.44
C GLN A 100 -1.73 -19.14 7.08
N GLU A 101 -1.75 -19.25 8.41
CA GLU A 101 -0.98 -20.24 9.15
C GLU A 101 -1.67 -21.61 9.20
N SER A 102 -2.98 -21.65 9.43
CA SER A 102 -3.71 -22.91 9.65
C SER A 102 -5.04 -23.01 8.91
N LYS A 103 -5.35 -22.08 7.99
CA LYS A 103 -6.67 -21.98 7.34
C LYS A 103 -7.81 -21.85 8.35
N LEU A 104 -7.55 -21.24 9.51
CA LEU A 104 -8.50 -21.15 10.63
C LEU A 104 -8.87 -22.50 11.27
N GLU A 105 -8.08 -23.55 11.03
CA GLU A 105 -8.23 -24.86 11.67
C GLU A 105 -7.37 -24.92 12.94
N ASN A 106 -7.88 -25.50 14.02
CA ASN A 106 -7.14 -25.58 15.28
C ASN A 106 -6.33 -26.89 15.34
N LEU A 107 -5.12 -26.86 14.78
CA LEU A 107 -4.28 -28.05 14.65
C LEU A 107 -3.76 -28.51 16.03
N GLY A 108 -4.13 -29.73 16.42
CA GLY A 108 -3.81 -30.29 17.74
C GLY A 108 -2.38 -30.82 17.87
N HIS A 109 -1.96 -31.07 19.11
CA HIS A 109 -0.72 -31.78 19.42
C HIS A 109 -0.85 -33.27 19.07
N LEU A 110 -0.01 -33.79 18.16
CA LEU A 110 0.02 -35.22 17.80
C LEU A 110 0.77 -36.11 18.83
N GLY A 111 0.94 -35.64 20.07
CA GLY A 111 1.66 -36.33 21.15
C GLY A 111 3.14 -36.48 20.86
N ASP A 112 3.75 -37.61 21.26
CA ASP A 112 5.18 -37.91 21.01
C ASP A 112 5.59 -37.85 19.53
N ARG A 113 4.61 -37.89 18.61
CA ARG A 113 4.84 -37.77 17.16
C ARG A 113 4.94 -36.32 16.70
N ASN A 114 4.56 -35.37 17.53
CA ASN A 114 4.61 -33.94 17.30
C ASN A 114 5.92 -33.35 17.84
N ASP A 115 7.04 -33.93 17.41
CA ASP A 115 8.37 -33.56 17.84
C ASP A 115 8.71 -32.14 17.35
N HIS A 116 8.60 -31.16 18.26
CA HIS A 116 8.86 -29.73 18.00
C HIS A 116 8.06 -29.10 16.83
N ASP A 117 6.94 -29.71 16.46
CA ASP A 117 6.06 -29.17 15.41
C ASP A 117 5.12 -28.09 15.97
N SER A 118 4.77 -27.16 15.10
CA SER A 118 3.86 -26.05 15.35
C SER A 118 2.43 -26.52 15.59
N GLN A 119 1.69 -25.80 16.42
CA GLN A 119 0.33 -26.16 16.82
C GLN A 119 -0.62 -24.95 16.86
N GLY A 120 -1.90 -25.26 16.73
CA GLY A 120 -3.02 -24.35 16.92
C GLY A 120 -3.22 -23.33 15.81
N LEU A 121 -4.14 -22.39 16.03
CA LEU A 121 -4.57 -21.39 15.04
C LEU A 121 -3.46 -20.50 14.48
N PHE A 122 -2.37 -20.33 15.24
CA PHE A 122 -1.25 -19.46 14.89
C PHE A 122 0.05 -20.23 14.71
N GLN A 123 -0.01 -21.57 14.62
CA GLN A 123 1.14 -22.43 14.43
C GLN A 123 2.29 -22.12 15.42
N GLN A 124 1.94 -21.97 16.69
CA GLN A 124 2.87 -21.63 17.77
C GLN A 124 3.80 -22.81 18.04
N ARG A 125 5.08 -22.51 18.33
CA ARG A 125 6.07 -23.51 18.72
C ARG A 125 6.21 -23.50 20.25
N PRO A 126 5.71 -24.52 20.96
CA PRO A 126 5.86 -24.64 22.41
C PRO A 126 7.28 -25.06 22.82
#